data_AF-A0A355ABT7-F1
#
_entry.id   AF-A0A355ABT7-F1
#
_cell.length_a   1.000
_cell.length_b   1.000
_cell.length_c   1.000
_cell.angle_alpha   90.00
_cell.angle_beta   90.00
_cell.angle_gamma   90.00
#
_symmetry.space_group_name_H-M   'P 1'
#
loop_
_entity.id
_entity.type
_entity.pdbx_description
1 polymer ?
#
loop_
_entity_poly.entity_id
_entity_poly.type
_entity_poly.pdbx_seq_one_letter_code
_entity_poly.pdbx_strand_id
1 'polypeptide(L)'
;MSHLAIRHPKGFLLSWNKKSSPKNKNLAAYNYPDWGVSFSYQDFNNATLGEIYAAQINYSFYFGNRAKNNQFYLKLGQGIAYNTNPFDLKTKTLPLAHIY
;
A
#
# COMPACT_ATOMS: atom_id res chain seq x y z
N MET A 1 20.51 -0.17 22.42
CA MET A 1 20.93 0.66 21.26
C MET A 1 20.29 0.07 20.02
N SER A 2 19.21 0.69 19.54
CA SER A 2 18.43 0.25 18.37
C SER A 2 19.28 0.33 17.10
N HIS A 3 19.45 -0.79 16.42
CA HIS A 3 19.91 -0.81 15.04
C HIS A 3 18.96 -1.69 14.23
N LEU A 4 17.74 -1.18 14.00
CA LEU A 4 16.69 -1.85 13.23
C LEU A 4 16.70 -1.45 11.73
N ALA A 5 17.80 -0.89 11.26
CA ALA A 5 18.01 -0.49 9.87
C ALA A 5 19.35 -1.04 9.39
N ILE A 6 19.49 -2.37 9.35
CA ILE A 6 20.76 -3.02 8.99
C ILE A 6 21.07 -2.91 7.49
N ARG A 7 20.10 -2.60 6.62
CA ARG A 7 20.37 -2.33 5.19
C ARG A 7 19.18 -1.66 4.50
N HIS A 8 19.47 -1.03 3.36
CA HIS A 8 18.52 -0.29 2.53
C HIS A 8 17.38 -1.21 2.08
N PRO A 9 16.12 -0.92 2.43
CA PRO A 9 14.96 -1.65 1.92
C PRO A 9 14.93 -1.58 0.39
N LYS A 10 14.64 -2.71 -0.25
CA LYS A 10 14.48 -2.79 -1.71
C LYS A 10 13.04 -3.16 -2.03
N GLY A 11 12.57 -2.75 -3.18
CA GLY A 11 11.21 -3.09 -3.58
C GLY A 11 10.85 -2.50 -4.92
N PHE A 12 9.70 -2.93 -5.43
CA PHE A 12 9.11 -2.36 -6.63
C PHE A 12 7.59 -2.24 -6.43
N LEU A 13 7.03 -1.23 -7.09
CA LEU A 13 5.59 -1.02 -7.19
C LEU A 13 5.21 -1.04 -8.66
N LEU A 14 4.42 -2.02 -9.05
CA LEU A 14 3.77 -2.06 -10.35
C LEU A 14 2.34 -1.54 -10.20
N SER A 15 1.91 -0.63 -11.07
CA SER A 15 0.56 -0.08 -11.02
C SER A 15 0.00 0.12 -12.41
N TRP A 16 -1.22 -0.36 -12.62
CA TRP A 16 -1.99 -0.13 -13.82
C TRP A 16 -3.24 0.67 -13.47
N ASN A 17 -3.46 1.79 -14.18
CA ASN A 17 -4.61 2.67 -13.95
C ASN A 17 -5.39 2.80 -15.27
N LYS A 18 -6.71 2.64 -15.20
CA LYS A 18 -7.62 2.87 -16.31
C LYS A 18 -8.46 4.11 -16.04
N LYS A 19 -8.32 5.12 -16.90
CA LYS A 19 -9.17 6.31 -16.87
C LYS A 19 -10.59 5.92 -17.31
N SER A 20 -11.57 6.31 -16.52
CA SER A 20 -12.98 6.18 -16.89
C SER A 20 -13.38 7.42 -17.67
N SER A 21 -13.45 7.32 -19.00
CA SER A 21 -13.91 8.42 -19.86
C SER A 21 -15.42 8.35 -20.04
N PRO A 22 -16.18 9.44 -19.80
CA PRO A 22 -17.61 9.47 -20.11
C PRO A 22 -17.82 9.36 -21.62
N LYS A 23 -18.72 8.48 -22.06
CA LYS A 23 -19.08 8.34 -23.50
C LYS A 23 -19.86 9.54 -24.05
N ASN A 24 -20.45 10.38 -23.21
CA ASN A 24 -21.29 11.52 -23.60
C ASN A 24 -20.86 12.80 -22.86
N LYS A 25 -20.68 13.90 -23.62
CA LYS A 25 -20.27 15.22 -23.11
C LYS A 25 -21.22 15.79 -22.04
N ASN A 26 -22.50 15.46 -22.09
CA ASN A 26 -23.50 15.95 -21.13
C ASN A 26 -23.46 15.25 -19.76
N LEU A 27 -22.74 14.12 -19.63
CA LEU A 27 -22.50 13.41 -18.37
C LEU A 27 -21.16 13.77 -17.73
N ALA A 28 -20.46 14.80 -18.23
CA ALA A 28 -19.24 15.33 -17.61
C ALA A 28 -19.47 15.79 -16.16
N ALA A 29 -20.72 16.01 -15.74
CA ALA A 29 -21.10 16.28 -14.37
C ALA A 29 -20.93 15.08 -13.41
N TYR A 30 -20.76 13.85 -13.92
CA TYR A 30 -20.79 12.66 -13.06
C TYR A 30 -19.44 12.16 -12.53
N ASN A 31 -18.31 12.84 -12.85
CA ASN A 31 -16.99 12.59 -12.23
C ASN A 31 -16.66 11.11 -11.91
N TYR A 32 -17.02 10.19 -12.82
CA TYR A 32 -16.89 8.75 -12.59
C TYR A 32 -15.50 8.41 -12.06
N PRO A 33 -15.36 7.62 -11.00
CA PRO A 33 -14.03 7.33 -10.45
C PRO A 33 -13.18 6.60 -11.48
N ASP A 34 -11.91 6.98 -11.56
CA ASP A 34 -10.92 6.15 -12.25
C ASP A 34 -10.62 4.94 -11.38
N TRP A 35 -10.22 3.83 -11.97
CA TRP A 35 -9.89 2.62 -11.22
C TRP A 35 -8.54 2.07 -11.66
N GLY A 36 -7.89 1.34 -10.78
CA GLY A 36 -6.61 0.74 -11.03
C GLY A 36 -6.33 -0.44 -10.11
N VAL A 37 -5.24 -1.12 -10.42
CA VAL A 37 -4.69 -2.20 -9.62
C VAL A 37 -3.21 -1.95 -9.43
N SER A 38 -2.72 -2.26 -8.24
CA SER A 38 -1.31 -2.11 -7.88
C SER A 38 -0.84 -3.38 -7.20
N PHE A 39 0.39 -3.75 -7.49
CA PHE A 39 1.12 -4.79 -6.81
C PHE A 39 2.44 -4.22 -6.31
N SER A 40 2.77 -4.45 -5.05
CA SER A 40 4.02 -4.02 -4.45
C SER A 40 4.74 -5.19 -3.81
N TYR A 41 6.05 -5.21 -4.00
CA TYR A 41 6.98 -6.07 -3.29
C TYR A 41 7.97 -5.20 -2.52
N GLN A 42 8.19 -5.53 -1.26
CA GLN A 42 9.15 -4.85 -0.40
C GLN A 42 9.94 -5.87 0.42
N ASP A 43 11.25 -5.87 0.22
CA ASP A 43 12.23 -6.62 1.00
C ASP A 43 12.91 -5.68 2.00
N PHE A 44 12.72 -5.96 3.29
CA PHE A 44 13.31 -5.17 4.38
C PHE A 44 14.75 -5.58 4.70
N ASN A 45 15.27 -6.61 4.02
CA ASN A 45 16.60 -7.18 4.21
C ASN A 45 16.93 -7.43 5.70
N ASN A 46 15.90 -7.82 6.44
CA ASN A 46 15.92 -8.03 7.87
C ASN A 46 15.19 -9.34 8.13
N ALA A 47 15.90 -10.32 8.70
CA ALA A 47 15.33 -11.62 9.01
C ALA A 47 14.10 -11.53 9.91
N THR A 48 13.95 -10.46 10.71
CA THR A 48 12.79 -10.21 11.58
C THR A 48 11.58 -9.62 10.85
N LEU A 49 11.76 -8.85 9.77
CA LEU A 49 10.65 -8.24 9.02
C LEU A 49 10.31 -8.97 7.72
N GLY A 50 11.24 -9.74 7.17
CA GLY A 50 11.03 -10.54 5.96
C GLY A 50 10.70 -9.72 4.71
N GLU A 51 9.86 -10.30 3.87
CA GLU A 51 9.38 -9.74 2.61
C GLU A 51 7.88 -9.52 2.68
N ILE A 52 7.41 -8.40 2.12
CA ILE A 52 6.00 -8.06 2.03
C ILE A 52 5.58 -8.01 0.56
N TYR A 53 4.55 -8.77 0.24
CA TYR A 53 3.86 -8.76 -1.03
C TYR A 53 2.47 -8.19 -0.80
N ALA A 54 2.11 -7.11 -1.49
CA ALA A 54 0.77 -6.54 -1.38
C ALA A 54 0.15 -6.35 -2.76
N ALA A 55 -1.15 -6.64 -2.83
CA ALA A 55 -1.97 -6.42 -4.01
C ALA A 55 -3.17 -5.59 -3.60
N GLN A 56 -3.47 -4.54 -4.36
CA GLN A 56 -4.57 -3.64 -4.07
C GLN A 56 -5.28 -3.23 -5.35
N ILE A 57 -6.60 -3.13 -5.25
CA ILE A 57 -7.43 -2.38 -6.20
C ILE A 57 -7.62 -0.97 -5.66
N ASN A 58 -7.71 0.02 -6.53
CA ASN A 58 -7.90 1.40 -6.11
C ASN A 58 -8.85 2.18 -7.01
N TYR A 59 -9.60 3.09 -6.40
CA TYR A 59 -10.55 3.99 -7.05
C TYR A 59 -10.16 5.43 -6.73
N SER A 60 -10.01 6.27 -7.76
CA SER A 60 -9.69 7.69 -7.64
C SER A 60 -10.93 8.52 -7.97
N PHE A 61 -11.49 9.16 -6.94
CA PHE A 61 -12.62 10.08 -7.02
C PHE A 61 -12.11 11.51 -7.19
N TYR A 62 -12.66 12.26 -8.13
CA TYR A 62 -12.24 13.62 -8.44
C TYR A 62 -13.30 14.62 -8.00
N PHE A 63 -12.90 15.65 -7.26
CA PHE A 63 -13.79 16.73 -6.83
C PHE A 63 -13.64 17.93 -7.77
N GLY A 64 -14.76 18.37 -8.38
CA GLY A 64 -14.75 19.46 -9.35
C GLY A 64 -14.34 19.04 -10.76
N ASN A 65 -13.92 20.00 -11.59
CA ASN A 65 -13.66 19.76 -13.02
C ASN A 65 -12.29 19.07 -13.24
N ARG A 66 -12.32 17.87 -13.86
CA ARG A 66 -11.13 17.08 -14.24
C ARG A 66 -10.11 17.79 -15.14
N ALA A 67 -10.50 18.84 -15.86
CA ALA A 67 -9.64 19.63 -16.74
C ALA A 67 -8.84 20.73 -16.01
N LYS A 68 -9.09 20.95 -14.71
CA LYS A 68 -8.34 21.94 -13.92
C LYS A 68 -7.05 21.33 -13.38
N ASN A 69 -5.96 22.10 -13.41
CA ASN A 69 -4.65 21.69 -12.89
C ASN A 69 -4.64 21.48 -11.37
N ASN A 70 -5.48 22.21 -10.62
CA ASN A 70 -5.63 22.08 -9.16
C ASN A 70 -6.84 21.23 -8.79
N GLN A 71 -6.92 20.01 -9.33
CA GLN A 71 -7.99 19.07 -8.99
C GLN A 71 -7.67 18.34 -7.69
N PHE A 72 -8.57 18.45 -6.71
CA PHE A 72 -8.54 17.62 -5.52
C PHE A 72 -9.12 16.24 -5.87
N TYR A 73 -8.43 15.16 -5.51
CA TYR A 73 -8.92 13.81 -5.71
C TYR A 73 -8.68 12.96 -4.46
N LEU A 74 -9.63 12.07 -4.16
CA LEU A 74 -9.53 11.09 -3.09
C LEU A 74 -9.31 9.71 -3.73
N LYS A 75 -8.25 9.02 -3.31
CA LYS A 75 -7.99 7.66 -3.75
C LYS A 75 -8.31 6.67 -2.63
N LEU A 76 -9.28 5.79 -2.86
CA LEU A 76 -9.64 4.70 -1.96
C LEU A 76 -9.03 3.41 -2.49
N GLY A 77 -8.18 2.76 -1.71
CA GLY A 77 -7.55 1.48 -2.04
C GLY A 77 -8.03 0.38 -1.10
N GLN A 78 -8.40 -0.77 -1.66
CA GLN A 78 -8.62 -2.00 -0.90
C GLN A 78 -7.65 -3.05 -1.40
N GLY A 79 -6.92 -3.67 -0.48
CA GLY A 79 -5.95 -4.69 -0.83
C GLY A 79 -5.74 -5.71 0.28
N ILE A 80 -4.93 -6.69 -0.06
CA ILE A 80 -4.39 -7.68 0.86
C ILE A 80 -2.87 -7.60 0.80
N ALA A 81 -2.24 -7.89 1.93
CA ALA A 81 -0.79 -7.98 2.05
C ALA A 81 -0.42 -9.27 2.75
N TYR A 82 0.64 -9.91 2.26
CA TYR A 82 1.22 -11.11 2.82
C TYR A 82 2.65 -10.81 3.26
N ASN A 83 2.97 -11.12 4.50
CA ASN A 83 4.31 -11.01 5.06
C ASN A 83 4.87 -12.42 5.27
N THR A 84 6.07 -12.66 4.74
CA THR A 84 6.77 -13.95 4.88
C THR A 84 7.29 -14.22 6.29
N ASN A 85 7.42 -13.19 7.13
CA ASN A 85 7.72 -13.35 8.55
C ASN A 85 6.69 -12.63 9.45
N PRO A 86 5.57 -13.27 9.78
CA PRO A 86 4.60 -12.71 10.72
C PRO A 86 5.22 -12.62 12.12
N PHE A 87 5.11 -11.46 12.76
CA PHE A 87 5.65 -11.21 14.10
C PHE A 87 5.06 -12.19 15.14
N ASP A 88 5.91 -13.06 15.70
CA ASP A 88 5.55 -13.99 16.76
C ASP A 88 5.82 -13.37 18.15
N LEU A 89 4.76 -13.09 18.89
CA LEU A 89 4.82 -12.61 20.28
C LEU A 89 5.22 -13.70 21.29
N LYS A 90 5.22 -14.99 20.91
CA LYS A 90 5.37 -16.09 21.88
C LYS A 90 6.80 -16.34 22.37
N THR A 91 7.83 -15.76 21.78
CA THR A 91 9.24 -16.06 22.12
C THR A 91 9.90 -15.03 23.05
N LYS A 92 9.11 -14.28 23.82
CA LYS A 92 9.61 -13.46 24.94
C LYS A 92 8.83 -13.70 26.23
N THR A 93 8.72 -14.96 26.65
CA THR A 93 8.43 -15.25 28.07
C THR A 93 9.75 -15.11 28.85
N LEU A 94 9.88 -13.95 29.51
CA LEU A 94 10.71 -13.61 30.68
C LEU A 94 12.01 -14.42 30.92
N PRO A 95 13.19 -13.79 31.02
CA PRO A 95 14.34 -14.49 31.59
C PRO A 95 13.97 -14.86 33.02
N LEU A 96 13.87 -16.16 33.29
CA LEU A 96 13.72 -16.72 34.62
C LEU A 96 14.77 -16.08 35.52
N ALA A 97 14.31 -15.35 36.52
CA ALA A 97 15.12 -14.85 37.60
C ALA A 97 15.79 -16.04 38.29
N HIS A 98 17.06 -16.28 37.96
CA HIS A 98 17.96 -17.10 38.75
C HIS A 98 18.29 -16.31 40.03
N ILE A 99 17.51 -16.56 41.08
CA ILE A 99 17.90 -16.29 42.46
C ILE A 99 18.13 -17.67 43.09
N TYR A 100 19.39 -18.06 43.23
CA TYR A 100 19.94 -18.88 44.30
C TYR A 100 21.42 -18.54 44.45
#